data_AF-A0A920SSK0-F1
#
_entry.id   AF-A0A920SSK0-F1
#
_cell.length_a   1.000
_cell.length_b   1.000
_cell.length_c   1.000
_cell.angle_alpha   90.00
_cell.angle_beta   90.00
_cell.angle_gamma   90.00
#
_symmetry.space_group_name_H-M   'P 1'
#
loop_
_entity.id
_entity.type
_entity.pdbx_description
1 polymer ?
#
loop_
_entity_poly.entity_id
_entity_poly.type
_entity_poly.pdbx_seq_one_letter_code
_entity_poly.pdbx_strand_id
1 'polypeptide(L)'
;MRTRRTVRDYSSRKIPQTVVENAIRIAGTAPSGANMQPWHFVLVTRPENRQRIREAAEAKNASSTATERHSNGSTPSPRWGPTRKPFLESASCLIAIFLKKFSRDAEGRRLKNYYTSESVGIATGMLITALHNAGVATLTHTPSPMRFLNDILGRPRDERPFVLLVAGFAAEHATVPDIQRQDLSEILSTVAEGRQKQITNSAKSMIEEMQAITTVVPRFMTRQWDRQSRYRCPLRPVIDHLCDRVRQQQVLELACGPCFWTQFTSQVAHSIVACDFNISTLAQAREKDLPWNKVSLCQADAYDLKNVGDPSVRYGGRLVGSRALFPHADISGRCA
;
A
#
# COMPACT_ATOMS: atom_id res chain seq x y z
N MET A 1 -11.80 -5.37 11.12
CA MET A 1 -12.27 -4.95 9.78
C MET A 1 -13.59 -5.58 9.30
N ARG A 2 -13.99 -6.81 9.69
CA ARG A 2 -15.28 -7.41 9.28
C ARG A 2 -16.50 -6.53 9.61
N THR A 3 -16.47 -5.82 10.72
CA THR A 3 -17.55 -4.92 11.18
C THR A 3 -17.64 -3.60 10.44
N ARG A 4 -16.64 -3.23 9.61
CA ARG A 4 -16.67 -1.97 8.86
C ARG A 4 -17.80 -2.00 7.83
N ARG A 5 -18.74 -1.07 7.93
CA ARG A 5 -19.82 -0.84 6.97
C ARG A 5 -19.78 0.62 6.49
N THR A 6 -20.34 0.86 5.32
CA THR A 6 -20.46 2.20 4.76
C THR A 6 -21.68 2.87 5.35
N VAL A 7 -21.49 3.96 6.10
CA VAL A 7 -22.54 4.68 6.82
C VAL A 7 -22.92 5.94 6.04
N ARG A 8 -24.22 6.24 5.96
CA ARG A 8 -24.74 7.44 5.29
C ARG A 8 -25.55 8.36 6.22
N ASP A 9 -25.65 7.99 7.49
CA ASP A 9 -26.35 8.74 8.52
C ASP A 9 -25.43 8.97 9.71
N TYR A 10 -25.20 10.24 10.05
CA TYR A 10 -24.13 10.67 10.93
C TYR A 10 -24.66 11.50 12.10
N SER A 11 -24.09 11.27 13.27
CA SER A 11 -24.30 12.10 14.46
C SER A 11 -23.66 13.48 14.27
N SER A 12 -24.21 14.50 14.95
CA SER A 12 -23.65 15.85 15.04
C SER A 12 -22.31 15.91 15.80
N ARG A 13 -21.97 14.86 16.55
CA ARG A 13 -20.71 14.74 17.31
C ARG A 13 -19.49 14.89 16.40
N LYS A 14 -18.56 15.75 16.81
CA LYS A 14 -17.32 16.00 16.06
C LYS A 14 -16.23 15.02 16.45
N ILE A 15 -15.51 14.53 15.45
CA ILE A 15 -14.28 13.77 15.62
C ILE A 15 -13.18 14.75 16.04
N PRO A 16 -12.40 14.45 17.10
CA PRO A 16 -11.22 15.23 17.42
C PRO A 16 -10.27 15.33 16.22
N GLN A 17 -9.80 16.53 15.90
CA GLN A 17 -8.94 16.75 14.72
C GLN A 17 -7.68 15.87 14.75
N THR A 18 -7.11 15.63 15.93
CA THR A 18 -5.95 14.76 16.15
C THR A 18 -6.18 13.32 15.69
N VAL A 19 -7.40 12.79 15.82
CA VAL A 19 -7.75 11.45 15.32
C VAL A 19 -7.68 11.41 13.80
N VAL A 20 -8.20 12.45 13.13
CA VAL A 20 -8.20 12.54 11.67
C VAL A 20 -6.77 12.72 11.14
N GLU A 21 -5.98 13.59 11.78
CA GLU A 21 -4.58 13.79 11.43
C GLU A 21 -3.75 12.53 11.60
N ASN A 22 -3.92 11.80 12.70
CA ASN A 22 -3.23 10.53 12.94
C ASN A 22 -3.63 9.47 11.90
N ALA A 23 -4.91 9.41 11.52
CA ALA A 23 -5.36 8.53 10.46
C ALA A 23 -4.75 8.88 9.08
N ILE A 24 -4.60 10.17 8.78
CA ILE A 24 -3.91 10.65 7.57
C ILE A 24 -2.39 10.35 7.64
N ARG A 25 -1.75 10.50 8.80
CA ARG A 25 -0.35 10.09 8.99
C ARG A 25 -0.17 8.60 8.68
N ILE A 26 -1.07 7.75 9.17
CA ILE A 26 -1.07 6.30 8.85
C ILE A 26 -1.27 6.09 7.35
N ALA A 27 -2.20 6.80 6.71
CA ALA A 27 -2.38 6.72 5.25
C ALA A 27 -1.11 7.08 4.48
N GLY A 28 -0.35 8.07 4.96
CA GLY A 28 0.94 8.50 4.41
C GLY A 28 2.06 7.45 4.53
N THR A 29 1.89 6.41 5.35
CA THR A 29 2.85 5.29 5.45
C THR A 29 2.64 4.21 4.38
N ALA A 30 1.65 4.38 3.49
CA ALA A 30 1.40 3.44 2.41
C ALA A 30 2.63 3.29 1.48
N PRO A 31 2.86 2.09 0.93
CA PRO A 31 3.82 1.92 -0.15
C PRO A 31 3.38 2.73 -1.38
N SER A 32 4.36 3.24 -2.13
CA SER A 32 4.11 3.91 -3.40
C SER A 32 5.19 3.60 -4.42
N GLY A 33 4.82 3.62 -5.71
CA GLY A 33 5.76 3.43 -6.82
C GLY A 33 6.94 4.38 -6.68
N ALA A 34 8.16 3.82 -6.64
CA ALA A 34 9.40 4.57 -6.45
C ALA A 34 9.39 5.55 -5.25
N ASN A 35 8.62 5.25 -4.20
CA ASN A 35 8.42 6.10 -3.02
C ASN A 35 7.93 7.54 -3.34
N MET A 36 7.19 7.71 -4.43
CA MET A 36 6.79 9.03 -4.93
C MET A 36 5.65 9.69 -4.15
N GLN A 37 4.95 8.93 -3.30
CA GLN A 37 3.87 9.40 -2.42
C GLN A 37 2.87 10.30 -3.16
N PRO A 38 2.22 9.81 -4.23
CA PRO A 38 1.46 10.63 -5.17
C PRO A 38 0.06 10.99 -4.65
N TRP A 39 -0.08 11.27 -3.36
CA TRP A 39 -1.35 11.63 -2.72
C TRP A 39 -1.31 13.05 -2.17
N HIS A 40 -2.48 13.67 -2.12
CA HIS A 40 -2.74 14.84 -1.30
C HIS A 40 -4.08 14.67 -0.60
N PHE A 41 -4.13 14.93 0.70
CA PHE A 41 -5.33 14.82 1.53
C PHE A 41 -5.76 16.22 1.96
N VAL A 42 -6.98 16.62 1.59
CA VAL A 42 -7.57 17.89 2.02
C VAL A 42 -8.64 17.61 3.07
N LEU A 43 -8.39 18.06 4.30
CA LEU A 43 -9.38 17.99 5.37
C LEU A 43 -10.36 19.17 5.25
N VAL A 44 -11.64 18.88 5.05
CA VAL A 44 -12.72 19.86 4.88
C VAL A 44 -13.65 19.83 6.11
N THR A 45 -13.50 20.83 6.97
CA THR A 45 -14.30 20.99 8.21
C THR A 45 -15.26 22.18 8.13
N ARG A 46 -14.91 23.21 7.34
CA ARG A 46 -15.70 24.44 7.18
C ARG A 46 -17.08 24.16 6.57
N PRO A 47 -18.20 24.58 7.21
CA PRO A 47 -19.55 24.36 6.71
C PRO A 47 -19.76 24.87 5.28
N GLU A 48 -19.22 26.05 4.94
CA GLU A 48 -19.45 26.67 3.64
C GLU A 48 -18.87 25.83 2.50
N ASN A 49 -17.66 25.29 2.69
CA ASN A 49 -17.04 24.41 1.70
C ASN A 49 -17.78 23.08 1.56
N ARG A 50 -18.30 22.52 2.66
CA ARG A 50 -19.08 21.27 2.63
C ARG A 50 -20.42 21.46 1.91
N GLN A 51 -21.06 22.60 2.12
CA GLN A 51 -22.28 22.97 1.40
C GLN A 51 -22.03 23.10 -0.11
N ARG A 52 -21.00 23.86 -0.51
CA ARG A 52 -20.61 23.99 -1.93
C ARG A 52 -20.31 22.63 -2.57
N ILE A 53 -19.65 21.73 -1.84
CA ILE A 53 -19.38 20.36 -2.30
C ILE A 53 -20.69 19.57 -2.48
N ARG A 54 -21.63 19.66 -1.54
CA ARG A 54 -22.93 19.00 -1.65
C ARG A 54 -23.70 19.48 -2.86
N GLU A 55 -23.86 20.79 -3.01
CA GLU A 55 -24.59 21.42 -4.13
C GLU A 55 -24.00 20.98 -5.47
N ALA A 56 -22.67 21.02 -5.61
CA ALA A 56 -21.99 20.54 -6.82
C ALA A 56 -22.21 19.05 -7.08
N ALA A 57 -22.16 18.20 -6.03
CA ALA A 57 -22.38 16.76 -6.14
C ALA A 57 -23.85 16.39 -6.41
N GLU A 58 -24.81 17.21 -6.00
CA GLU A 58 -26.24 17.03 -6.27
C GLU A 58 -26.62 17.53 -7.67
N ALA A 59 -26.11 18.69 -8.11
CA ALA A 59 -26.38 19.25 -9.43
C ALA A 59 -26.01 18.30 -10.58
N LYS A 60 -24.93 17.51 -10.42
CA LYS A 60 -24.52 16.51 -11.43
C LYS A 60 -25.47 15.33 -11.56
N ASN A 61 -26.16 14.96 -10.49
CA ASN A 61 -27.17 13.91 -10.55
C ASN A 61 -28.45 14.39 -11.25
N ALA A 62 -28.76 15.70 -11.18
CA ALA A 62 -29.91 16.27 -11.87
C ALA A 62 -29.69 16.34 -13.41
N SER A 63 -28.48 16.69 -13.85
CA SER A 63 -28.15 16.76 -15.28
C SER A 63 -28.04 15.39 -15.97
N SER A 64 -27.60 14.35 -15.24
CA SER A 64 -27.50 12.98 -15.78
C SER A 64 -28.87 12.29 -15.96
N THR A 65 -29.93 12.79 -15.32
CA THR A 65 -31.31 12.36 -15.60
C THR A 65 -31.92 12.95 -16.87
N ALA A 66 -31.33 14.01 -17.45
CA ALA A 66 -31.91 14.73 -18.59
C ALA A 66 -31.20 14.47 -19.93
N THR A 67 -29.95 13.98 -19.93
CA THR A 67 -29.15 13.92 -21.16
C THR A 67 -28.15 12.76 -21.12
N GLU A 68 -28.64 11.53 -21.32
CA GLU A 68 -27.85 10.37 -21.81
C GLU A 68 -28.77 9.15 -21.95
N ARG A 69 -29.76 9.25 -22.85
CA ARG A 69 -30.26 8.08 -23.58
C ARG A 69 -29.38 7.94 -24.82
N HIS A 70 -28.18 7.41 -24.66
CA HIS A 70 -27.41 6.90 -25.79
C HIS A 70 -27.40 5.39 -25.69
N SER A 71 -28.09 4.79 -26.65
CA SER A 71 -28.12 3.37 -26.97
C SER A 71 -26.70 2.82 -27.01
N ASN A 72 -26.34 2.03 -26.00
CA ASN A 72 -25.31 0.99 -26.04
C ASN A 72 -25.37 0.25 -24.71
N GLY A 73 -26.19 -0.81 -24.64
CA GLY A 73 -26.14 -1.98 -23.75
C GLY A 73 -25.61 -1.87 -22.30
N SER A 74 -25.54 -0.68 -21.73
CA SER A 74 -24.92 -0.43 -20.43
C SER A 74 -25.99 -0.60 -19.38
N THR A 75 -25.91 -1.71 -18.66
CA THR A 75 -26.65 -1.92 -17.42
C THR A 75 -26.58 -0.64 -16.58
N PRO A 76 -27.71 -0.05 -16.17
CA PRO A 76 -27.71 1.14 -15.35
C PRO A 76 -26.80 0.88 -14.14
N SER A 77 -25.84 1.77 -13.89
CA SER A 77 -25.07 1.70 -12.64
C SER A 77 -26.09 1.63 -11.49
N PRO A 78 -25.99 0.63 -10.60
CA PRO A 78 -26.98 0.51 -9.54
C PRO A 78 -26.96 1.82 -8.74
N ARG A 79 -28.09 2.54 -8.77
CA ARG A 79 -28.26 3.85 -8.15
C ARG A 79 -28.28 3.68 -6.64
N TRP A 80 -27.10 3.54 -6.04
CA TRP A 80 -26.96 3.40 -4.60
C TRP A 80 -27.00 4.77 -3.94
N GLY A 81 -28.20 5.30 -3.73
CA GLY A 81 -28.45 6.40 -2.80
C GLY A 81 -29.40 7.50 -3.31
N PRO A 82 -30.00 8.26 -2.39
CA PRO A 82 -30.93 9.34 -2.71
C PRO A 82 -30.25 10.47 -3.51
N THR A 83 -31.03 11.21 -4.29
CA THR A 83 -30.58 12.39 -5.04
C THR A 83 -29.94 13.43 -4.11
N ARG A 84 -30.55 13.62 -2.93
CA ARG A 84 -30.02 14.45 -1.83
C ARG A 84 -28.93 13.72 -1.06
N LYS A 85 -27.88 14.45 -0.68
CA LYS A 85 -26.65 13.95 -0.02
C LYS A 85 -26.40 14.70 1.31
N PRO A 86 -27.33 14.65 2.27
CA PRO A 86 -27.21 15.38 3.54
C PRO A 86 -25.98 14.94 4.36
N PHE A 87 -25.46 13.73 4.13
CA PHE A 87 -24.23 13.23 4.74
C PHE A 87 -22.98 14.08 4.44
N LEU A 88 -22.98 14.87 3.35
CA LEU A 88 -21.87 15.76 3.03
C LEU A 88 -21.76 16.94 4.01
N GLU A 89 -22.83 17.27 4.72
CA GLU A 89 -22.86 18.35 5.72
C GLU A 89 -23.01 17.84 7.16
N SER A 90 -23.82 16.78 7.36
CA SER A 90 -24.09 16.20 8.69
C SER A 90 -22.91 15.44 9.28
N ALA A 91 -22.05 14.85 8.45
CA ALA A 91 -20.82 14.20 8.92
C ALA A 91 -19.90 15.18 9.69
N SER A 92 -18.94 14.65 10.43
CA SER A 92 -17.99 15.50 11.15
C SER A 92 -17.09 16.28 10.20
N CYS A 93 -16.54 15.61 9.19
CA CYS A 93 -15.67 16.21 8.17
C CYS A 93 -15.70 15.42 6.86
N LEU A 94 -15.16 16.04 5.80
CA LEU A 94 -14.84 15.37 4.54
C LEU A 94 -13.33 15.35 4.36
N ILE A 95 -12.80 14.30 3.75
CA ILE A 95 -11.40 14.17 3.36
C ILE A 95 -11.37 13.98 1.85
N ALA A 96 -11.02 15.04 1.11
CA ALA A 96 -10.85 14.96 -0.33
C ALA A 96 -9.45 14.45 -0.65
N ILE A 97 -9.39 13.28 -1.28
CA ILE A 97 -8.15 12.58 -1.62
C ILE A 97 -7.86 12.83 -3.10
N PHE A 98 -6.71 13.42 -3.38
CA PHE A 98 -6.23 13.70 -4.73
C PHE A 98 -5.06 12.79 -5.07
N LEU A 99 -5.04 12.29 -6.29
CA LEU A 99 -3.87 11.66 -6.88
C LEU A 99 -3.08 12.67 -7.70
N LYS A 100 -1.76 12.62 -7.55
CA LYS A 100 -0.81 13.45 -8.28
C LYS A 100 -0.21 12.63 -9.41
N LYS A 101 -0.60 12.91 -10.67
CA LYS A 101 0.03 12.26 -11.84
C LYS A 101 1.50 12.69 -12.00
N PHE A 102 1.81 13.89 -11.52
CA PHE A 102 3.12 14.49 -11.60
C PHE A 102 3.47 15.15 -10.28
N SER A 103 4.75 15.14 -9.96
CA SER A 103 5.37 15.91 -8.90
C SER A 103 6.33 16.92 -9.50
N ARG A 104 6.87 17.83 -8.69
CA ARG A 104 7.95 18.75 -9.09
C ARG A 104 9.16 18.50 -8.22
N ASP A 105 10.35 18.58 -8.81
CA ASP A 105 11.60 18.59 -8.03
C ASP A 105 11.93 19.98 -7.50
N ALA A 106 13.09 20.11 -6.83
CA ALA A 106 13.56 21.36 -6.25
C ALA A 106 13.75 22.48 -7.30
N GLU A 107 14.04 22.12 -8.55
CA GLU A 107 14.19 23.04 -9.67
C GLU A 107 12.86 23.29 -10.41
N GLY A 108 11.75 22.75 -9.90
CA GLY A 108 10.41 22.92 -10.46
C GLY A 108 10.11 22.06 -11.70
N ARG A 109 11.05 21.18 -12.11
CA ARG A 109 10.87 20.29 -13.27
C ARG A 109 9.84 19.21 -12.94
N ARG A 110 9.09 18.83 -13.97
CA ARG A 110 7.98 17.89 -13.84
C ARG A 110 8.50 16.45 -13.80
N LEU A 111 8.20 15.76 -12.71
CA LEU A 111 8.48 14.33 -12.51
C LEU A 111 7.19 13.52 -12.65
N LYS A 112 7.22 12.44 -13.43
CA LYS A 112 6.07 11.55 -13.58
C LYS A 112 5.97 10.62 -12.37
N ASN A 113 4.77 10.52 -11.79
CA ASN A 113 4.51 9.54 -10.74
C ASN A 113 4.02 8.21 -11.33
N TYR A 114 4.55 7.09 -10.84
CA TYR A 114 4.20 5.74 -11.31
C TYR A 114 3.12 5.09 -10.42
N TYR A 115 2.27 4.24 -11.01
CA TYR A 115 1.24 3.47 -10.30
C TYR A 115 0.41 4.31 -9.33
N THR A 116 0.00 5.50 -9.80
CA THR A 116 -0.60 6.54 -8.93
C THR A 116 -1.94 6.09 -8.37
N SER A 117 -2.78 5.45 -9.17
CA SER A 117 -4.08 4.93 -8.72
C SER A 117 -3.91 3.83 -7.66
N GLU A 118 -2.98 2.90 -7.88
CA GLU A 118 -2.68 1.79 -6.97
C GLU A 118 -2.13 2.32 -5.64
N SER A 119 -1.13 3.21 -5.73
CA SER A 119 -0.50 3.83 -4.55
C SER A 119 -1.51 4.59 -3.71
N VAL A 120 -2.33 5.45 -4.32
CA VAL A 120 -3.36 6.23 -3.62
C VAL A 120 -4.51 5.34 -3.14
N GLY A 121 -4.82 4.27 -3.85
CA GLY A 121 -5.79 3.25 -3.43
C GLY A 121 -5.38 2.57 -2.13
N ILE A 122 -4.11 2.15 -2.02
CA ILE A 122 -3.56 1.55 -0.78
C ILE A 122 -3.60 2.56 0.36
N ALA A 123 -3.14 3.79 0.14
CA ALA A 123 -3.19 4.87 1.13
C ALA A 123 -4.64 5.14 1.62
N THR A 124 -5.60 5.14 0.70
CA THR A 124 -7.03 5.30 1.03
C THR A 124 -7.55 4.11 1.85
N GLY A 125 -7.16 2.88 1.52
CA GLY A 125 -7.52 1.69 2.31
C GLY A 125 -6.96 1.73 3.73
N MET A 126 -5.72 2.19 3.89
CA MET A 126 -5.09 2.41 5.20
C MET A 126 -5.80 3.51 6.00
N LEU A 127 -6.17 4.63 5.35
CA LEU A 127 -6.96 5.70 5.97
C LEU A 127 -8.30 5.18 6.51
N ILE A 128 -9.05 4.44 5.69
CA ILE A 128 -10.35 3.85 6.09
C ILE A 128 -10.17 2.89 7.28
N THR A 129 -9.11 2.09 7.26
CA THR A 129 -8.79 1.15 8.34
C THR A 129 -8.44 1.88 9.64
N ALA A 130 -7.63 2.94 9.56
CA ALA A 130 -7.24 3.75 10.71
C ALA A 130 -8.45 4.46 11.35
N LEU A 131 -9.31 5.07 10.53
CA LEU A 131 -10.55 5.70 10.99
C LEU A 131 -11.49 4.67 11.63
N HIS A 132 -11.67 3.50 11.00
CA HIS A 132 -12.51 2.43 11.55
C HIS A 132 -11.98 1.96 12.92
N ASN A 133 -10.67 1.78 13.06
CA ASN A 133 -10.07 1.40 14.34
C ASN A 133 -10.23 2.48 15.43
N ALA A 134 -10.32 3.75 15.04
CA ALA A 134 -10.60 4.86 15.95
C ALA A 134 -12.11 5.03 16.25
N GLY A 135 -12.97 4.11 15.80
CA GLY A 135 -14.43 4.19 16.00
C GLY A 135 -15.13 5.18 15.07
N VAL A 136 -14.47 5.65 14.02
CA VAL A 136 -15.04 6.57 13.03
C VAL A 136 -15.64 5.82 11.86
N ALA A 137 -16.92 6.08 11.58
CA ALA A 137 -17.60 5.55 10.42
C ALA A 137 -17.28 6.36 9.16
N THR A 138 -17.22 5.68 8.00
CA THR A 138 -16.87 6.32 6.73
C THR A 138 -17.79 5.93 5.58
N LEU A 139 -17.86 6.83 4.60
CA LEU A 139 -18.45 6.59 3.28
C LEU A 139 -17.45 7.00 2.19
N THR A 140 -17.06 6.03 1.37
CA THR A 140 -16.29 6.26 0.15
C THR A 140 -17.22 6.83 -0.91
N HIS A 141 -17.18 8.15 -1.13
CA HIS A 141 -18.03 8.84 -2.10
C HIS A 141 -17.20 9.30 -3.31
N THR A 142 -17.64 8.94 -4.51
CA THR A 142 -16.97 9.30 -5.77
C THR A 142 -17.98 9.95 -6.72
N PRO A 143 -18.35 11.23 -6.50
CA PRO A 143 -19.31 11.94 -7.36
C PRO A 143 -18.68 12.27 -8.72
N SER A 144 -18.60 11.28 -9.60
CA SER A 144 -18.02 11.43 -10.92
C SER A 144 -18.94 12.26 -11.82
N PRO A 145 -18.42 13.25 -12.57
CA PRO A 145 -17.04 13.75 -12.57
C PRO A 145 -16.74 14.70 -11.40
N MET A 146 -15.59 14.50 -10.73
CA MET A 146 -15.24 15.17 -9.46
C MET A 146 -14.44 16.48 -9.57
N ARG A 147 -14.24 17.02 -10.78
CA ARG A 147 -13.32 18.18 -11.01
C ARG A 147 -13.70 19.44 -10.22
N PHE A 148 -14.97 19.60 -9.84
CA PHE A 148 -15.43 20.71 -9.00
C PHE A 148 -14.69 20.78 -7.65
N LEU A 149 -14.15 19.66 -7.16
CA LEU A 149 -13.33 19.63 -5.94
C LEU A 149 -12.04 20.44 -6.09
N ASN A 150 -11.44 20.50 -7.28
CA ASN A 150 -10.26 21.33 -7.52
C ASN A 150 -10.59 22.81 -7.31
N ASP A 151 -11.69 23.28 -7.89
CA ASP A 151 -12.09 24.69 -7.85
C ASP A 151 -12.53 25.10 -6.44
N ILE A 152 -13.34 24.26 -5.76
CA ILE A 152 -13.82 24.57 -4.40
C ILE A 152 -12.67 24.57 -3.38
N LEU A 153 -11.72 23.65 -3.52
CA LEU A 153 -10.64 23.43 -2.53
C LEU A 153 -9.31 24.08 -2.92
N GLY A 154 -9.28 24.86 -4.00
CA GLY A 154 -8.07 25.53 -4.49
C GLY A 154 -6.94 24.57 -4.86
N ARG A 155 -7.27 23.37 -5.37
CA ARG A 155 -6.26 22.38 -5.78
C ARG A 155 -5.84 22.58 -7.24
N PRO A 156 -4.55 22.38 -7.57
CA PRO A 156 -4.05 22.45 -8.93
C PRO A 156 -4.84 21.54 -9.90
N ARG A 157 -5.01 21.98 -11.15
CA ARG A 157 -5.78 21.23 -12.18
C ARG A 157 -5.12 19.91 -12.62
N ASP A 158 -3.83 19.75 -12.36
CA ASP A 158 -3.05 18.55 -12.64
C ASP A 158 -3.15 17.49 -11.53
N GLU A 159 -3.68 17.86 -10.35
CA GLU A 159 -4.14 16.92 -9.34
C GLU A 159 -5.53 16.42 -9.68
N ARG A 160 -5.70 15.10 -9.73
CA ARG A 160 -6.98 14.48 -10.04
C ARG A 160 -7.66 14.04 -8.74
N PRO A 161 -8.90 14.48 -8.46
CA PRO A 161 -9.68 13.93 -7.35
C PRO A 161 -9.83 12.41 -7.52
N PHE A 162 -9.55 11.66 -6.46
CA PHE A 162 -9.59 10.21 -6.42
C PHE A 162 -10.78 9.69 -5.61
N VAL A 163 -10.95 10.16 -4.38
CA VAL A 163 -12.05 9.79 -3.48
C VAL A 163 -12.43 11.00 -2.63
N LEU A 164 -13.72 11.24 -2.42
CA LEU A 164 -14.22 12.10 -1.36
C LEU A 164 -14.67 11.20 -0.20
N LEU A 165 -13.87 11.11 0.85
CA LEU A 165 -14.17 10.27 2.00
C LEU A 165 -14.98 11.08 3.02
N VAL A 166 -16.19 10.63 3.35
CA VAL A 166 -17.03 11.23 4.39
C VAL A 166 -16.72 10.55 5.70
N ALA A 167 -16.48 11.31 6.78
CA ALA A 167 -16.08 10.78 8.08
C ALA A 167 -16.88 11.41 9.24
N GLY A 168 -17.41 10.56 10.12
CA GLY A 168 -18.20 10.98 11.28
C GLY A 168 -18.52 9.80 12.20
N PHE A 169 -19.09 10.08 13.37
CA PHE A 169 -19.73 9.04 14.16
C PHE A 169 -21.08 8.69 13.54
N ALA A 170 -21.43 7.39 13.51
CA ALA A 170 -22.75 6.97 13.07
C ALA A 170 -23.83 7.58 13.98
N ALA A 171 -24.99 7.93 13.41
CA ALA A 171 -26.16 8.26 14.22
C ALA A 171 -26.60 7.04 15.04
N GLU A 172 -27.30 7.26 16.16
CA GLU A 172 -27.72 6.20 17.09
C GLU A 172 -28.58 5.13 16.41
N HIS A 173 -29.43 5.55 15.47
CA HIS A 173 -30.31 4.67 14.69
C HIS A 173 -29.86 4.54 13.23
N ALA A 174 -28.57 4.78 12.95
CA ALA A 174 -28.05 4.65 11.60
C ALA A 174 -28.24 3.21 11.09
N THR A 175 -28.89 3.07 9.94
CA THR A 175 -29.07 1.79 9.27
C THR A 175 -28.03 1.61 8.16
N VAL A 176 -27.68 0.35 7.90
CA VAL A 176 -26.85 -0.03 6.77
C VAL A 176 -27.56 -1.16 6.03
N PRO A 177 -27.42 -1.26 4.69
CA PRO A 177 -28.00 -2.39 3.96
C PRO A 177 -27.53 -3.72 4.54
N ASP A 178 -28.38 -4.73 4.60
CA ASP A 178 -27.94 -6.07 4.95
C ASP A 178 -27.32 -6.72 3.70
N ILE A 179 -26.01 -6.51 3.52
CA ILE A 179 -25.23 -7.06 2.40
C ILE A 179 -24.06 -7.86 2.95
N GLN A 180 -23.89 -9.05 2.41
CA GLN A 180 -22.83 -9.97 2.79
C GLN A 180 -21.57 -9.71 1.95
N ARG A 181 -20.42 -10.10 2.50
CA ARG A 181 -19.17 -10.17 1.73
C ARG A 181 -19.07 -11.55 1.12
N GLN A 182 -18.37 -11.63 -0.01
CA GLN A 182 -17.98 -12.90 -0.60
C GLN A 182 -17.19 -13.74 0.41
N ASP A 183 -17.36 -15.05 0.33
CA ASP A 183 -16.60 -16.02 1.12
C ASP A 183 -15.15 -16.10 0.63
N LEU A 184 -14.25 -16.61 1.49
CA LEU A 184 -12.83 -16.69 1.16
C LEU A 184 -12.58 -17.49 -0.13
N SER A 185 -13.33 -18.57 -0.34
CA SER A 185 -13.23 -19.41 -1.55
C SER A 185 -13.60 -18.69 -2.85
N GLU A 186 -14.37 -17.60 -2.77
CA GLU A 186 -14.73 -16.80 -3.95
C GLU A 186 -13.66 -15.77 -4.33
N ILE A 187 -12.83 -15.37 -3.35
CA ILE A 187 -11.82 -14.31 -3.53
C ILE A 187 -10.38 -14.80 -3.49
N LEU A 188 -10.15 -16.05 -3.07
CA LEU A 188 -8.85 -16.70 -3.01
C LEU A 188 -8.80 -17.90 -3.95
N SER A 189 -7.80 -17.89 -4.84
CA SER A 189 -7.42 -19.08 -5.61
C SER A 189 -5.99 -19.45 -5.25
N THR A 190 -5.79 -20.69 -4.82
CA THR A 190 -4.45 -21.25 -4.58
C THR A 190 -4.00 -21.95 -5.86
N VAL A 191 -2.86 -21.53 -6.41
CA VAL A 191 -2.18 -22.25 -7.48
C VAL A 191 -1.04 -23.05 -6.83
N ALA A 192 -1.34 -24.29 -6.42
CA ALA A 192 -0.30 -25.29 -6.21
C ALA A 192 0.13 -25.80 -7.59
N GLU A 193 1.43 -26.05 -7.77
CA GLU A 193 2.15 -26.31 -9.04
C GLU A 193 1.34 -26.80 -10.25
N GLY A 194 1.59 -26.17 -11.41
CA GLY A 194 1.42 -26.82 -12.72
C GLY A 194 0.01 -26.95 -13.29
N ARG A 195 -0.77 -25.86 -13.42
CA ARG A 195 -1.73 -25.76 -14.54
C ARG A 195 -1.15 -24.86 -15.61
N GLN A 196 -0.54 -25.48 -16.62
CA GLN A 196 -0.23 -24.85 -17.89
C GLN A 196 -1.56 -24.55 -18.60
N LYS A 197 -2.23 -23.46 -18.21
CA LYS A 197 -3.37 -22.95 -18.95
C LYS A 197 -2.87 -22.62 -20.35
N GLN A 198 -3.48 -23.24 -21.35
CA GLN A 198 -3.32 -22.90 -22.76
C GLN A 198 -3.36 -21.37 -22.89
N ILE A 199 -2.20 -20.81 -23.24
CA ILE A 199 -2.02 -19.36 -23.40
C ILE A 199 -2.91 -18.96 -24.58
N THR A 200 -4.03 -18.29 -24.31
CA THR A 200 -4.82 -17.67 -25.35
C THR A 200 -4.01 -16.50 -25.95
N ASN A 201 -4.15 -16.29 -27.26
CA ASN A 201 -3.32 -15.39 -28.07
C ASN A 201 -3.18 -13.94 -27.53
N SER A 202 -4.08 -13.50 -26.64
CA SER A 202 -4.02 -12.18 -25.99
C SER A 202 -2.91 -12.05 -24.93
N ALA A 203 -2.50 -13.14 -24.28
CA ALA A 203 -1.43 -13.11 -23.28
C ALA A 203 -0.04 -13.14 -23.95
N LYS A 204 0.07 -13.71 -25.16
CA LYS A 204 1.30 -13.67 -25.97
C LYS A 204 1.69 -12.23 -26.32
N SER A 205 0.74 -11.37 -26.71
CA SER A 205 1.08 -9.98 -27.05
C SER A 205 1.52 -9.17 -25.84
N MET A 206 0.94 -9.40 -24.65
CA MET A 206 1.41 -8.76 -23.40
C MET A 206 2.78 -9.27 -22.96
N ILE A 207 3.08 -10.56 -23.19
CA ILE A 207 4.40 -11.13 -22.92
C ILE A 207 5.44 -10.57 -23.91
N GLU A 208 5.10 -10.43 -25.19
CA GLU A 208 5.95 -9.81 -26.20
C GLU A 208 6.20 -8.33 -25.91
N GLU A 209 5.20 -7.57 -25.44
CA GLU A 209 5.35 -6.19 -24.97
C GLU A 209 6.19 -6.10 -23.68
N MET A 210 5.98 -6.99 -22.71
CA MET A 210 6.82 -7.06 -21.51
C MET A 210 8.27 -7.46 -21.84
N GLN A 211 8.45 -8.37 -22.81
CA GLN A 211 9.76 -8.80 -23.29
C GLN A 211 10.49 -7.66 -24.00
N ALA A 212 9.79 -6.87 -24.81
CA ALA A 212 10.30 -5.64 -25.43
C ALA A 212 10.68 -4.55 -24.40
N ILE A 213 10.00 -4.50 -23.25
CA ILE A 213 10.36 -3.60 -22.15
C ILE A 213 11.59 -4.13 -21.39
N THR A 214 11.75 -5.45 -21.22
CA THR A 214 12.93 -6.03 -20.56
C THR A 214 14.23 -5.95 -21.39
N THR A 215 14.16 -5.89 -22.72
CA THR A 215 15.37 -5.67 -23.56
C THR A 215 15.96 -4.27 -23.40
N VAL A 216 15.20 -3.30 -22.88
CA VAL A 216 15.66 -1.93 -22.64
C VAL A 216 16.15 -1.72 -21.20
N VAL A 217 15.96 -2.68 -20.29
CA VAL A 217 16.37 -2.54 -18.88
C VAL A 217 17.31 -3.65 -18.38
N PRO A 218 18.51 -3.87 -18.97
CA PRO A 218 19.53 -4.71 -18.31
C PRO A 218 20.31 -4.01 -17.19
N ARG A 219 20.08 -2.71 -16.92
CA ARG A 219 20.97 -1.90 -16.05
C ARG A 219 20.40 -1.42 -14.71
N PHE A 220 19.11 -1.61 -14.42
CA PHE A 220 18.51 -1.00 -13.22
C PHE A 220 18.41 -1.91 -11.99
N MET A 221 18.19 -3.22 -12.14
CA MET A 221 18.03 -4.10 -10.96
C MET A 221 19.37 -4.65 -10.42
N THR A 222 20.35 -4.94 -11.27
CA THR A 222 21.67 -5.45 -10.84
C THR A 222 22.55 -4.38 -10.19
N ARG A 223 22.24 -3.08 -10.34
CA ARG A 223 23.05 -1.97 -9.80
C ARG A 223 22.50 -1.32 -8.53
N GLN A 224 21.31 -1.70 -8.06
CA GLN A 224 20.68 -1.02 -6.92
C GLN A 224 21.15 -1.52 -5.56
N TRP A 225 21.58 -2.78 -5.45
CA TRP A 225 22.06 -3.36 -4.19
C TRP A 225 23.58 -3.24 -3.99
N ASP A 226 24.34 -3.04 -5.08
CA ASP A 226 25.81 -2.99 -5.04
C ASP A 226 26.37 -1.55 -4.96
N ARG A 227 25.50 -0.53 -5.06
CA ARG A 227 25.89 0.87 -4.88
C ARG A 227 25.67 1.29 -3.43
N GLN A 228 26.70 1.11 -2.62
CA GLN A 228 26.83 1.64 -1.24
C GLN A 228 26.55 3.16 -1.11
N SER A 229 26.46 3.92 -2.21
CA SER A 229 26.45 5.38 -2.19
C SER A 229 25.08 6.06 -2.32
N ARG A 230 23.95 5.35 -2.41
CA ARG A 230 22.65 6.00 -2.68
C ARG A 230 21.52 5.86 -1.66
N TYR A 231 21.72 5.09 -0.59
CA TYR A 231 20.82 5.07 0.56
C TYR A 231 21.57 5.63 1.77
N ARG A 232 21.35 6.91 2.12
CA ARG A 232 21.89 7.55 3.33
C ARG A 232 21.13 7.11 4.60
N CYS A 233 20.96 5.80 4.77
CA CYS A 233 20.83 5.22 6.10
C CYS A 233 22.07 4.35 6.24
N PRO A 234 23.04 4.68 7.12
CA PRO A 234 24.17 3.79 7.33
C PRO A 234 23.57 2.48 7.86
N LEU A 235 23.61 1.42 7.05
CA LEU A 235 23.16 0.09 7.48
C LEU A 235 24.05 -0.47 8.59
N ARG A 236 25.15 0.22 8.92
CA ARG A 236 26.17 -0.21 9.87
C ARG A 236 25.61 -0.56 11.26
N PRO A 237 24.74 0.25 11.92
CA PRO A 237 24.18 -0.12 13.21
C PRO A 237 23.31 -1.37 13.16
N VAL A 238 22.61 -1.61 12.04
CA VAL A 238 21.79 -2.82 11.84
C VAL A 238 22.69 -4.03 11.60
N ILE A 239 23.74 -3.89 10.80
CA ILE A 239 24.74 -4.94 10.56
C ILE A 239 25.42 -5.32 11.87
N ASP A 240 25.91 -4.34 12.64
CA ASP A 240 26.60 -4.58 13.91
C ASP A 240 25.66 -5.30 14.91
N HIS A 241 24.41 -4.84 15.01
CA HIS A 241 23.41 -5.50 15.86
C HIS A 241 23.12 -6.95 15.44
N LEU A 242 22.98 -7.22 14.14
CA LEU A 242 22.77 -8.58 13.63
C LEU A 242 24.00 -9.46 13.90
N CYS A 243 25.20 -8.95 13.64
CA CYS A 243 26.45 -9.66 13.88
C CYS A 243 26.63 -10.04 15.36
N ASP A 244 26.31 -9.15 16.30
CA ASP A 244 26.39 -9.46 17.73
C ASP A 244 25.39 -10.52 18.17
N ARG A 245 24.20 -10.57 17.54
CA ARG A 245 23.17 -11.57 17.85
C ARG A 245 23.50 -12.96 17.32
N VAL A 246 24.23 -13.05 16.21
CA VAL A 246 24.54 -14.33 15.53
C VAL A 246 25.96 -14.82 15.77
N ARG A 247 26.78 -14.06 16.52
CA ARG A 247 28.18 -14.39 16.81
C ARG A 247 28.29 -15.80 17.44
N GLN A 248 29.09 -16.65 16.80
CA GLN A 248 29.33 -18.06 17.16
C GLN A 248 28.06 -18.93 17.24
N GLN A 249 26.95 -18.50 16.62
CA GLN A 249 25.72 -19.29 16.55
C GLN A 249 25.65 -20.07 15.24
N GLN A 250 24.89 -21.17 15.25
CA GLN A 250 24.38 -21.81 14.05
C GLN A 250 23.11 -21.05 13.62
N VAL A 251 23.06 -20.57 12.38
CA VAL A 251 22.03 -19.64 11.91
C VAL A 251 21.24 -20.27 10.78
N LEU A 252 19.91 -20.23 10.88
CA LEU A 252 19.02 -20.41 9.74
C LEU A 252 18.55 -19.04 9.26
N GLU A 253 18.97 -18.65 8.06
CA GLU A 253 18.58 -17.40 7.41
C GLU A 253 17.45 -17.67 6.42
N LEU A 254 16.22 -17.32 6.80
CA LEU A 254 15.04 -17.45 5.93
C LEU A 254 14.93 -16.26 4.96
N ALA A 255 14.54 -16.54 3.72
CA ALA A 255 14.48 -15.55 2.64
C ALA A 255 15.80 -14.78 2.48
N CYS A 256 16.90 -15.52 2.36
CA CYS A 256 18.25 -14.96 2.32
C CYS A 256 18.48 -14.02 1.12
N GLY A 257 17.59 -14.03 0.12
CA GLY A 257 17.77 -13.25 -1.08
C GLY A 257 19.08 -13.62 -1.77
N PRO A 258 19.76 -12.67 -2.45
CA PRO A 258 21.08 -12.90 -3.01
C PRO A 258 22.19 -12.90 -1.93
N CYS A 259 21.89 -13.22 -0.67
CA CYS A 259 22.84 -13.27 0.44
C CYS A 259 23.50 -11.92 0.80
N PHE A 260 22.70 -10.84 0.82
CA PHE A 260 23.20 -9.53 1.23
C PHE A 260 23.58 -9.48 2.72
N TRP A 261 22.79 -10.06 3.62
CA TRP A 261 23.10 -10.05 5.06
C TRP A 261 24.10 -11.13 5.42
N THR A 262 23.99 -12.29 4.77
CA THR A 262 24.91 -13.43 4.89
C THR A 262 26.38 -13.02 4.73
N GLN A 263 26.69 -12.09 3.82
CA GLN A 263 28.08 -11.63 3.62
C GLN A 263 28.70 -10.94 4.85
N PHE A 264 27.86 -10.41 5.74
CA PHE A 264 28.31 -9.82 7.00
C PHE A 264 28.23 -10.82 8.14
N THR A 265 27.10 -11.53 8.28
CA THR A 265 26.87 -12.44 9.40
C THR A 265 27.75 -13.69 9.34
N SER A 266 28.11 -14.17 8.15
CA SER A 266 29.00 -15.32 7.96
C SER A 266 30.42 -15.09 8.49
N GLN A 267 30.82 -13.85 8.70
CA GLN A 267 32.12 -13.52 9.30
C GLN A 267 32.18 -13.87 10.79
N VAL A 268 31.04 -13.85 11.49
CA VAL A 268 30.96 -14.00 12.94
C VAL A 268 30.17 -15.22 13.39
N ALA A 269 29.26 -15.74 12.57
CA ALA A 269 28.49 -16.95 12.84
C ALA A 269 29.37 -18.21 12.81
N HIS A 270 28.93 -19.25 13.52
CA HIS A 270 29.58 -20.57 13.49
C HIS A 270 29.29 -21.28 12.16
N SER A 271 28.01 -21.34 11.78
CA SER A 271 27.55 -21.81 10.47
C SER A 271 26.24 -21.12 10.08
N ILE A 272 25.95 -21.04 8.78
CA ILE A 272 24.72 -20.46 8.25
C ILE A 272 24.09 -21.39 7.20
N VAL A 273 22.86 -21.80 7.44
CA VAL A 273 21.98 -22.33 6.40
C VAL A 273 21.14 -21.17 5.88
N ALA A 274 21.46 -20.68 4.69
CA ALA A 274 20.74 -19.59 4.05
C ALA A 274 19.75 -20.18 3.04
N CYS A 275 18.46 -19.88 3.20
CA CYS A 275 17.44 -20.43 2.34
C CYS A 275 16.53 -19.40 1.70
N ASP A 276 16.14 -19.68 0.47
CA ASP A 276 15.17 -18.89 -0.29
C ASP A 276 14.31 -19.84 -1.11
N PHE A 277 13.07 -19.43 -1.38
CA PHE A 277 12.18 -20.22 -2.24
C PHE A 277 12.63 -20.14 -3.71
N ASN A 278 13.22 -19.01 -4.11
CA ASN A 278 13.56 -18.72 -5.51
C ASN A 278 14.96 -19.22 -5.88
N ILE A 279 15.01 -20.26 -6.72
CA ILE A 279 16.26 -20.84 -7.25
C ILE A 279 17.12 -19.80 -7.98
N SER A 280 16.51 -18.89 -8.75
CA SER A 280 17.26 -17.85 -9.49
C SER A 280 17.97 -16.86 -8.56
N THR A 281 17.40 -16.64 -7.37
CA THR A 281 18.00 -15.81 -6.32
C THR A 281 19.15 -16.54 -5.64
N LEU A 282 19.00 -17.85 -5.38
CA LEU A 282 20.09 -18.68 -4.87
C LEU A 282 21.23 -18.82 -5.88
N ALA A 283 20.95 -18.83 -7.18
CA ALA A 283 21.98 -18.82 -8.21
C ALA A 283 22.85 -17.54 -8.14
N GLN A 284 22.23 -16.38 -7.96
CA GLN A 284 22.96 -15.11 -7.73
C GLN A 284 23.76 -15.13 -6.42
N ALA A 285 23.22 -15.75 -5.37
CA ALA A 285 23.95 -15.90 -4.11
C ALA A 285 25.22 -16.75 -4.26
N ARG A 286 25.20 -17.79 -5.12
CA ARG A 286 26.38 -18.63 -5.41
C ARG A 286 27.51 -17.88 -6.11
N GLU A 287 27.20 -16.80 -6.81
CA GLU A 287 28.20 -15.96 -7.48
C GLU A 287 28.97 -15.06 -6.50
N LYS A 288 28.55 -14.97 -5.23
CA LYS A 288 29.23 -14.19 -4.20
C LYS A 288 30.43 -14.94 -3.60
N ASP A 289 31.43 -14.15 -3.22
CA ASP A 289 32.56 -14.60 -2.41
C ASP A 289 32.13 -14.73 -0.93
N LEU A 290 31.63 -15.90 -0.56
CA LEU A 290 31.19 -16.25 0.80
C LEU A 290 32.03 -17.42 1.33
N PRO A 291 32.19 -17.55 2.66
CA PRO A 291 32.87 -18.69 3.26
C PRO A 291 31.98 -19.94 3.18
N TRP A 292 31.97 -20.59 2.01
CA TRP A 292 31.13 -21.75 1.70
C TRP A 292 31.43 -23.00 2.55
N ASN A 293 32.54 -23.01 3.27
CA ASN A 293 32.81 -24.01 4.31
C ASN A 293 31.94 -23.83 5.57
N LYS A 294 31.32 -22.66 5.74
CA LYS A 294 30.42 -22.33 6.86
C LYS A 294 29.00 -21.97 6.41
N VAL A 295 28.83 -21.57 5.15
CA VAL A 295 27.55 -21.18 4.56
C VAL A 295 27.07 -22.26 3.60
N SER A 296 25.82 -22.70 3.76
CA SER A 296 25.14 -23.61 2.83
C SER A 296 23.85 -22.96 2.33
N LEU A 297 23.57 -23.10 1.03
CA LEU A 297 22.32 -22.64 0.43
C LEU A 297 21.32 -23.77 0.32
N CYS A 298 20.08 -23.50 0.71
CA CYS A 298 18.98 -24.44 0.62
C CYS A 298 17.77 -23.79 -0.07
N GLN A 299 17.11 -24.51 -0.98
CA GLN A 299 15.79 -24.06 -1.42
C GLN A 299 14.77 -24.54 -0.40
N ALA A 300 14.08 -23.60 0.25
CA ALA A 300 13.09 -23.94 1.27
C ALA A 300 11.89 -23.00 1.22
N ASP A 301 10.72 -23.53 1.56
CA ASP A 301 9.54 -22.75 1.84
C ASP A 301 9.64 -22.20 3.27
N ALA A 302 9.52 -20.89 3.44
CA ALA A 302 9.51 -20.26 4.76
C ALA A 302 8.34 -20.75 5.65
N TYR A 303 7.31 -21.36 5.06
CA TYR A 303 6.16 -21.95 5.75
C TYR A 303 6.27 -23.48 5.94
N ASP A 304 7.22 -24.15 5.28
CA ASP A 304 7.47 -25.60 5.45
C ASP A 304 8.98 -25.92 5.39
N LEU A 305 9.61 -25.99 6.57
CA LEU A 305 11.06 -26.15 6.74
C LEU A 305 11.52 -27.60 6.84
N LYS A 306 10.68 -28.60 6.50
CA LYS A 306 11.03 -30.03 6.58
C LYS A 306 12.28 -30.41 5.79
N ASN A 307 12.62 -29.64 4.75
CA ASN A 307 13.77 -29.86 3.88
C ASN A 307 15.05 -29.14 4.36
N VAL A 308 14.97 -28.37 5.45
CA VAL A 308 16.11 -27.73 6.11
C VAL A 308 16.50 -28.66 7.28
N GLY A 309 17.66 -29.30 7.20
CA GLY A 309 18.10 -30.36 8.12
C GLY A 309 18.04 -30.02 9.63
N ASP A 310 18.15 -31.07 10.46
CA ASP A 310 17.94 -31.17 11.92
C ASP A 310 17.44 -29.89 12.66
N PRO A 311 16.18 -29.88 13.16
CA PRO A 311 15.56 -28.75 13.87
C PRO A 311 16.18 -28.42 15.24
N SER A 312 17.31 -29.04 15.61
CA SER A 312 18.05 -28.76 16.84
C SER A 312 18.76 -27.39 16.86
N VAL A 313 18.71 -26.62 15.76
CA VAL A 313 19.04 -25.18 15.74
C VAL A 313 18.00 -24.41 16.54
N ARG A 314 18.18 -24.41 17.87
CA ARG A 314 17.33 -23.68 18.81
C ARG A 314 17.44 -22.19 18.54
N TYR A 315 16.40 -21.66 17.92
CA TYR A 315 16.09 -20.24 17.92
C TYR A 315 15.91 -19.80 19.38
N GLY A 316 16.86 -19.06 19.93
CA GLY A 316 16.65 -18.27 21.14
C GLY A 316 15.50 -17.31 20.88
N GLY A 317 14.30 -17.69 21.31
CA GLY A 317 13.01 -17.17 20.89
C GLY A 317 12.98 -15.65 20.71
N ARG A 318 13.03 -15.20 19.46
CA ARG A 318 12.48 -13.94 18.95
C ARG A 318 12.68 -13.90 17.44
N LEU A 319 11.60 -14.14 16.69
CA LEU A 319 11.50 -13.79 15.27
C LEU A 319 11.97 -12.34 15.09
N VAL A 320 13.07 -12.14 14.38
CA VAL A 320 13.40 -10.83 13.80
C VAL A 320 12.46 -10.63 12.62
N GLY A 321 11.25 -10.18 12.93
CA GLY A 321 10.15 -10.03 11.98
C GLY A 321 8.84 -9.60 12.63
N SER A 322 8.68 -9.77 13.95
CA SER A 322 7.50 -9.31 14.67
C SER A 322 7.87 -8.40 15.85
N ARG A 323 7.64 -7.09 15.65
CA ARG A 323 7.28 -6.10 16.67
C ARG A 323 8.28 -5.71 17.78
N ALA A 324 9.52 -6.21 17.83
CA ALA A 324 10.42 -5.95 18.99
C ALA A 324 11.79 -5.32 18.70
N LEU A 325 12.01 -4.65 17.55
CA LEU A 325 13.34 -4.13 17.17
C LEU A 325 13.54 -2.60 17.20
N PHE A 326 12.54 -1.83 17.62
CA PHE A 326 12.70 -0.39 17.82
C PHE A 326 12.06 0.03 19.15
N PRO A 327 12.78 0.02 20.29
CA PRO A 327 12.41 0.90 21.38
C PRO A 327 12.64 2.32 20.87
N HIS A 328 11.57 3.06 20.61
CA HIS A 328 11.53 4.50 20.31
C HIS A 328 12.89 5.13 19.95
N ALA A 329 13.42 4.82 18.76
CA ALA A 329 14.42 5.71 18.18
C ALA A 329 13.64 6.96 17.79
N ASP A 330 13.88 8.06 18.50
CA ASP A 330 13.32 9.36 18.20
C ASP A 330 13.81 9.81 16.82
N ILE A 331 13.01 9.58 15.78
CA ILE A 331 13.27 10.03 14.41
C ILE A 331 12.81 11.50 14.24
N SER A 332 12.99 12.32 15.28
CA SER A 332 12.70 13.77 15.27
C SER A 332 13.80 14.60 14.60
N GLY A 333 14.85 13.96 14.07
CA GLY A 333 15.89 14.60 13.29
C GLY A 333 15.33 15.18 11.99
N ARG A 334 14.86 16.43 12.04
CA ARG A 334 14.61 17.28 10.88
C ARG A 334 15.87 17.31 10.01
N CYS A 335 15.79 16.84 8.78
CA CYS A 335 16.82 17.13 7.79
C CYS A 335 16.66 18.60 7.35
N ALA A 336 17.70 19.39 7.65
CA ALA A 336 18.00 20.62 6.93
C ALA A 336 18.53 20.30 5.52
#